data_AF-A0A952E810-F1
#
_entry.id   AF-A0A952E810-F1
#
_cell.length_a   1.000
_cell.length_b   1.000
_cell.length_c   1.000
_cell.angle_alpha   90.00
_cell.angle_beta   90.00
_cell.angle_gamma   90.00
#
_symmetry.space_group_name_H-M   'P 1'
#
loop_
_entity.id
_entity.type
_entity.pdbx_description
1 polymer ?
#
loop_
_entity_poly.entity_id
_entity_poly.type
_entity_poly.pdbx_seq_one_letter_code
_entity_poly.pdbx_strand_id
1 'polypeptide(L)'
;MLRIVTVVDAESFDSADRKAQTIFEEAINLFQQMNFSSHVETLLPVGYCKHIDSQEIKPLIKPTKETSWPIGSIHHIANTVYEPIKPAQYIMAGRQDEATKAYLRSAYWVRMSKREAVGHLRFLYEWIAIEAIAKLNEQDDVVRKACLVIGFPLKAYTLQFDPQAVSMLNSIENYSTWRDYFRTNLEKARARRHEIVHNGFRSLDIPEEELRVYHNIGSFVLSRMSGYLQLGILEGLTSLADIWEMMPLLVCENKNLKNDVDGTIIYTFKQGMFF
;
A
#
# COMPACT_ATOMS: atom_id res chain seq x y z
N MET A 1 -4.47 20.22 5.98
CA MET A 1 -5.17 20.40 4.68
C MET A 1 -4.22 20.00 3.57
N LEU A 2 -4.51 18.91 2.86
CA LEU A 2 -3.72 18.45 1.71
C LEU A 2 -4.20 19.19 0.45
N ARG A 3 -3.28 19.80 -0.29
CA ARG A 3 -3.56 20.41 -1.60
C ARG A 3 -2.86 19.59 -2.67
N ILE A 4 -3.61 19.14 -3.66
CA ILE A 4 -3.09 18.37 -4.79
C ILE A 4 -3.31 19.21 -6.04
N VAL A 5 -2.26 19.34 -6.86
CA VAL A 5 -2.28 20.03 -8.15
C VAL A 5 -1.69 19.06 -9.16
N THR A 6 -2.28 18.98 -10.35
CA THR A 6 -1.76 18.19 -11.45
C THR A 6 -1.90 18.98 -12.75
N VAL A 7 -1.06 18.65 -13.72
CA VAL A 7 -1.10 19.17 -15.09
C VAL A 7 -1.40 18.00 -16.00
N VAL A 8 -2.38 18.16 -16.88
CA VAL A 8 -2.83 17.11 -17.80
C VAL A 8 -3.03 17.67 -19.20
N ASP A 9 -2.61 16.92 -20.20
CA ASP A 9 -2.99 17.19 -21.58
C ASP A 9 -4.45 16.79 -21.80
N ALA A 10 -5.28 17.75 -22.20
CA ALA A 10 -6.70 17.54 -22.43
C ALA A 10 -7.24 18.54 -23.46
N GLU A 11 -8.15 18.07 -24.29
CA GLU A 11 -8.78 18.89 -25.34
C GLU A 11 -9.86 19.83 -24.79
N SER A 12 -10.27 19.65 -23.53
CA SER A 12 -11.28 20.47 -22.86
C SER A 12 -11.13 20.43 -21.35
N PHE A 13 -11.67 21.45 -20.67
CA PHE A 13 -11.71 21.51 -19.20
C PHE A 13 -12.38 20.29 -18.56
N ASP A 14 -13.42 19.73 -19.17
CA ASP A 14 -14.15 18.59 -18.60
C ASP A 14 -13.38 17.27 -18.80
N SER A 15 -12.59 17.16 -19.87
CA SER A 15 -11.62 16.07 -20.01
C SER A 15 -10.45 16.26 -19.03
N ALA A 16 -10.01 17.50 -18.80
CA ALA A 16 -8.94 17.80 -17.86
C ALA A 16 -9.33 17.45 -16.43
N ASP A 17 -10.54 17.83 -15.99
CA ASP A 17 -11.08 17.51 -14.66
C ASP A 17 -11.18 15.99 -14.44
N ARG A 18 -11.69 15.23 -15.42
CA ARG A 18 -11.75 13.77 -15.31
C ARG A 18 -10.37 13.12 -15.20
N LYS A 19 -9.42 13.52 -16.06
CA LYS A 19 -8.04 13.02 -15.99
C LYS A 19 -7.38 13.40 -14.66
N ALA A 20 -7.60 14.63 -14.20
CA ALA A 20 -7.07 15.12 -12.93
C ALA A 20 -7.66 14.36 -11.73
N GLN A 21 -8.97 14.05 -11.74
CA GLN A 21 -9.61 13.25 -10.69
C GLN A 21 -9.01 11.86 -10.59
N THR A 22 -8.74 11.17 -11.71
CA THR A 22 -8.04 9.88 -11.69
C THR A 22 -6.66 10.00 -11.03
N ILE A 23 -5.87 11.00 -11.42
CA ILE A 23 -4.54 11.25 -10.83
C ILE A 23 -4.67 11.58 -9.33
N PHE A 24 -5.65 12.38 -8.92
CA PHE A 24 -5.85 12.73 -7.53
C PHE A 24 -6.26 11.52 -6.68
N GLU A 25 -7.07 10.63 -7.22
CA GLU A 25 -7.42 9.37 -6.56
C GLU A 25 -6.20 8.48 -6.38
N GLU A 26 -5.35 8.36 -7.40
CA GLU A 26 -4.08 7.65 -7.32
C GLU A 26 -3.16 8.28 -6.25
N ALA A 27 -3.04 9.61 -6.24
CA ALA A 27 -2.25 10.34 -5.24
C ALA A 27 -2.73 10.08 -3.81
N ILE A 28 -4.06 10.11 -3.60
CA ILE A 28 -4.65 9.80 -2.30
C ILE A 28 -4.34 8.36 -1.89
N ASN A 29 -4.40 7.39 -2.82
CA ASN A 29 -4.05 6.00 -2.52
C ASN A 29 -2.63 5.91 -1.95
N LEU A 30 -1.68 6.62 -2.57
CA LEU A 30 -0.29 6.61 -2.13
C LEU A 30 -0.11 7.30 -0.78
N PHE A 31 -0.71 8.48 -0.59
CA PHE A 31 -0.63 9.19 0.68
C PHE A 31 -1.21 8.38 1.86
N GLN A 32 -2.32 7.67 1.63
CA GLN A 32 -2.94 6.80 2.63
C GLN A 32 -2.13 5.54 2.95
N GLN A 33 -1.25 5.10 2.05
CA GLN A 33 -0.31 4.00 2.33
C GLN A 33 0.89 4.49 3.15
N MET A 34 1.33 5.74 2.95
CA MET A 34 2.49 6.30 3.64
C MET A 34 2.23 6.74 5.08
N ASN A 35 1.03 7.25 5.37
CA ASN A 35 0.68 7.79 6.68
C ASN A 35 -0.51 7.03 7.27
N PHE A 36 -0.23 6.17 8.26
CA PHE A 36 -1.24 5.39 8.97
C PHE A 36 -2.33 6.24 9.66
N SER A 37 -2.09 7.53 9.91
CA SER A 37 -2.93 8.40 10.74
C SER A 37 -3.77 9.44 9.98
N SER A 38 -3.59 9.62 8.67
CA SER A 38 -4.34 10.62 7.89
C SER A 38 -5.41 9.98 7.02
N HIS A 39 -6.65 9.95 7.52
CA HIS A 39 -7.82 9.54 6.73
C HIS A 39 -8.23 10.68 5.80
N VAL A 40 -7.84 10.59 4.53
CA VAL A 40 -8.34 11.50 3.48
C VAL A 40 -9.56 10.84 2.85
N GLU A 41 -10.75 11.18 3.34
CA GLU A 41 -12.01 10.54 2.90
C GLU A 41 -12.51 11.08 1.55
N THR A 42 -12.41 12.38 1.34
CA THR A 42 -13.01 13.07 0.17
C THR A 42 -12.14 14.20 -0.34
N LEU A 43 -12.02 14.31 -1.67
CA LEU A 43 -11.57 15.54 -2.33
C LEU A 43 -12.65 16.61 -2.16
N LEU A 44 -12.26 17.82 -1.75
CA LEU A 44 -13.21 18.93 -1.69
C LEU A 44 -13.69 19.28 -3.12
N PRO A 45 -14.97 19.65 -3.30
CA PRO A 45 -15.55 19.98 -4.61
C PRO A 45 -15.15 21.36 -5.13
N VAL A 46 -14.16 22.00 -4.51
CA VAL A 46 -13.74 23.38 -4.78
C VAL A 46 -12.31 23.41 -5.31
N GLY A 47 -12.14 24.05 -6.47
CA GLY A 47 -10.84 24.23 -7.11
C GLY A 47 -10.93 25.08 -8.36
N TYR A 48 -9.86 25.11 -9.15
CA TYR A 48 -9.84 25.75 -10.45
C TYR A 48 -9.01 24.92 -11.43
N CYS A 49 -9.43 24.87 -12.68
CA CYS A 49 -8.65 24.36 -13.79
C CYS A 49 -8.16 25.58 -14.60
N LYS A 50 -6.88 25.57 -14.98
CA LYS A 50 -6.27 26.63 -15.76
C LYS A 50 -5.71 26.05 -17.05
N HIS A 51 -6.12 26.59 -18.18
CA HIS A 51 -5.49 26.30 -19.45
C HIS A 51 -4.13 27.02 -19.49
N ILE A 52 -3.05 26.28 -19.73
CA ILE A 52 -1.69 26.83 -19.63
C ILE A 52 -1.43 27.86 -20.74
N ASP A 53 -1.80 27.55 -21.98
CA ASP A 53 -1.53 28.46 -23.11
C ASP A 53 -2.45 29.69 -23.14
N SER A 54 -3.77 29.49 -23.09
CA SER A 54 -4.73 30.60 -23.12
C SER A 54 -4.84 31.36 -21.79
N GLN A 55 -4.27 30.82 -20.71
CA GLN A 55 -4.39 31.34 -19.34
C GLN A 55 -5.84 31.38 -18.80
N GLU A 56 -6.80 30.81 -19.53
CA GLU A 56 -8.21 30.75 -19.13
C GLU A 56 -8.38 29.91 -17.85
N ILE A 57 -9.16 30.41 -16.90
CA ILE A 57 -9.40 29.76 -15.61
C ILE A 57 -10.87 29.40 -15.50
N LYS A 58 -11.18 28.11 -15.33
CA LYS A 58 -12.53 27.60 -15.07
C LYS A 58 -12.61 27.10 -13.62
N PRO A 59 -13.54 27.60 -12.79
CA PRO A 59 -13.72 27.10 -11.45
C PRO A 59 -14.25 25.65 -11.49
N LEU A 60 -13.68 24.78 -10.66
CA LEU A 60 -14.22 23.46 -10.37
C LEU A 60 -15.14 23.62 -9.17
N ILE A 61 -16.42 23.84 -9.44
CA ILE A 61 -17.48 23.87 -8.41
C ILE A 61 -18.43 22.74 -8.78
N LYS A 62 -18.43 21.64 -8.02
CA LYS A 62 -19.55 20.69 -8.09
C LYS A 62 -20.70 21.31 -7.29
N PRO A 63 -21.89 21.55 -7.89
CA PRO A 63 -23.01 22.12 -7.17
C PRO A 63 -23.52 21.11 -6.14
N THR A 64 -23.07 21.22 -4.89
CA THR A 64 -23.72 20.57 -3.76
C THR A 64 -24.85 21.47 -3.27
N LYS A 65 -26.02 20.89 -3.02
CA LYS A 65 -27.25 21.62 -2.64
C LYS A 65 -27.13 22.46 -1.37
N GLU A 66 -26.11 22.23 -0.55
CA GLU A 66 -25.91 22.96 0.70
C GLU A 66 -24.41 23.05 0.96
N THR A 67 -23.79 24.21 0.76
CA THR A 67 -22.57 24.58 1.51
C THR A 67 -22.28 26.07 1.36
N SER A 68 -22.36 26.76 2.50
CA SER A 68 -21.92 28.13 2.70
C SER A 68 -20.45 28.30 2.32
N TRP A 69 -20.18 29.29 1.48
CA TRP A 69 -18.85 29.74 1.09
C TRP A 69 -17.96 30.02 2.31
N PRO A 70 -16.78 29.41 2.45
CA PRO A 70 -15.76 29.98 3.32
C PRO A 70 -15.15 31.17 2.59
N ILE A 71 -15.65 32.37 2.91
CA ILE A 71 -14.94 33.62 2.63
C ILE A 71 -13.68 33.61 3.48
N GLY A 72 -12.52 33.62 2.82
CA GLY A 72 -11.25 33.90 3.46
C GLY A 72 -10.22 32.78 3.33
N SER A 73 -9.40 32.88 2.29
CA SER A 73 -7.94 32.85 2.43
C SER A 73 -7.29 32.93 1.05
N ILE A 74 -7.03 34.16 0.60
CA ILE A 74 -5.94 34.41 -0.36
C ILE A 74 -4.66 34.12 0.44
N HIS A 75 -4.16 32.88 0.37
CA HIS A 75 -2.92 32.53 1.05
C HIS A 75 -1.74 33.01 0.23
N HIS A 76 -0.91 33.84 0.87
CA HIS A 76 0.48 34.06 0.54
C HIS A 76 1.15 32.75 0.10
N ILE A 77 1.57 32.68 -1.16
CA ILE A 77 2.57 31.72 -1.61
C ILE A 77 3.89 32.26 -1.06
N ALA A 78 4.27 31.83 0.15
CA ALA A 78 5.62 32.05 0.62
C ALA A 78 6.55 31.23 -0.30
N ASN A 79 7.36 31.94 -1.10
CA ASN A 79 8.52 31.37 -1.76
C ASN A 79 9.55 30.98 -0.70
N THR A 80 9.42 29.78 -0.13
CA THR A 80 10.42 29.23 0.77
C THR A 80 10.67 27.78 0.38
N VAL A 81 11.90 27.52 -0.07
CA VAL A 81 12.60 26.22 -0.16
C VAL A 81 11.76 25.08 -0.76
N TYR A 82 12.08 24.68 -1.99
CA TYR A 82 11.46 23.52 -2.65
C TYR A 82 11.24 22.37 -1.65
N GLU A 83 9.97 22.05 -1.35
CA GLU A 83 9.67 20.86 -0.54
C GLU A 83 10.29 19.66 -1.27
N PRO A 84 11.01 18.77 -0.57
CA PRO A 84 11.57 17.59 -1.20
C PRO A 84 10.44 16.77 -1.83
N ILE A 85 10.68 16.26 -3.04
CA ILE A 85 9.72 15.40 -3.74
C ILE A 85 9.40 14.23 -2.82
N LYS A 86 8.13 14.13 -2.40
CA LYS A 86 7.66 12.99 -1.59
C LYS A 86 7.70 11.73 -2.46
N PRO A 87 7.96 10.54 -1.90
CA PRO A 87 8.02 9.34 -2.73
C PRO A 87 6.74 9.08 -3.55
N ALA A 88 5.56 9.46 -3.03
CA ALA A 88 4.30 9.39 -3.77
C ALA A 88 4.32 10.29 -5.03
N GLN A 89 4.87 11.50 -4.93
CA GLN A 89 5.01 12.41 -6.07
C GLN A 89 6.02 11.86 -7.09
N TYR A 90 7.12 11.25 -6.62
CA TYR A 90 8.11 10.61 -7.50
C TYR A 90 7.52 9.44 -8.30
N ILE A 91 6.79 8.54 -7.62
CA ILE A 91 6.13 7.39 -8.24
C ILE A 91 5.09 7.84 -9.27
N MET A 92 4.37 8.93 -8.97
CA MET A 92 3.34 9.49 -9.84
C MET A 92 3.84 10.37 -10.98
N ALA A 93 5.13 10.65 -11.08
CA ALA A 93 5.71 11.55 -12.08
C ALA A 93 5.68 11.00 -13.53
N GLY A 94 4.78 10.07 -13.85
CA GLY A 94 4.60 9.50 -15.18
C GLY A 94 5.40 8.22 -15.45
N ARG A 95 5.93 7.57 -14.41
CA ARG A 95 6.62 6.28 -14.56
C ARG A 95 5.66 5.17 -14.99
N GLN A 96 6.04 4.41 -16.01
CA GLN A 96 5.23 3.34 -16.61
C GLN A 96 5.90 1.96 -16.51
N ASP A 97 6.92 1.86 -15.68
CA ASP A 97 7.62 0.61 -15.43
C ASP A 97 6.76 -0.39 -14.63
N GLU A 98 7.19 -1.65 -14.64
CA GLU A 98 6.47 -2.76 -14.04
C GLU A 98 6.32 -2.58 -12.51
N ALA A 99 7.39 -2.19 -11.83
CA ALA A 99 7.40 -1.99 -10.39
C ALA A 99 6.40 -0.89 -9.96
N THR A 100 6.39 0.23 -10.67
CA THR A 100 5.46 1.34 -10.44
C THR A 100 4.01 0.91 -10.67
N LYS A 101 3.73 0.20 -11.77
CA LYS A 101 2.38 -0.32 -12.06
C LYS A 101 1.91 -1.32 -11.00
N ALA A 102 2.80 -2.20 -10.55
CA ALA A 102 2.51 -3.16 -9.48
C ALA A 102 2.18 -2.45 -8.16
N TYR A 103 2.97 -1.44 -7.79
CA TYR A 103 2.76 -0.62 -6.61
C TYR A 103 1.40 0.10 -6.65
N LEU A 104 1.09 0.78 -7.76
CA LEU A 104 -0.19 1.49 -7.95
C LEU A 104 -1.39 0.53 -7.92
N ARG A 105 -1.28 -0.64 -8.56
CA ARG A 105 -2.31 -1.69 -8.53
C ARG A 105 -2.54 -2.20 -7.12
N SER A 106 -1.47 -2.46 -6.36
CA SER A 106 -1.60 -2.85 -4.95
C SER A 106 -2.29 -1.76 -4.13
N ALA A 107 -1.88 -0.50 -4.28
CA ALA A 107 -2.48 0.64 -3.59
C ALA A 107 -3.97 0.81 -3.87
N TYR A 108 -4.39 0.60 -5.13
CA TYR A 108 -5.79 0.56 -5.51
C TYR A 108 -6.56 -0.50 -4.71
N TRP A 109 -6.09 -1.74 -4.69
CA TRP A 109 -6.75 -2.84 -3.98
C TRP A 109 -6.76 -2.66 -2.46
N VAL A 110 -5.71 -2.08 -1.88
CA VAL A 110 -5.68 -1.69 -0.46
C VAL A 110 -6.79 -0.67 -0.15
N ARG A 111 -7.01 0.33 -1.01
CA ARG A 111 -8.12 1.29 -0.81
C ARG A 111 -9.48 0.63 -0.95
N MET A 112 -9.65 -0.29 -1.89
CA MET A 112 -10.88 -1.06 -2.04
C MET A 112 -11.17 -1.88 -0.77
N SER A 113 -10.16 -2.56 -0.22
CA SER A 113 -10.27 -3.23 1.09
C SER A 113 -10.77 -2.29 2.19
N LYS A 114 -10.14 -1.12 2.36
CA LYS A 114 -10.50 -0.16 3.42
C LYS A 114 -11.95 0.33 3.33
N ARG A 115 -12.53 0.39 2.12
CA ARG A 115 -13.91 0.83 1.88
C ARG A 115 -14.94 -0.29 1.98
N GLU A 116 -14.49 -1.54 1.95
CA GLU A 116 -15.35 -2.70 1.93
C GLU A 116 -15.85 -3.03 3.34
N ALA A 117 -17.16 -3.14 3.52
CA ALA A 117 -17.78 -3.48 4.80
C ALA A 117 -17.80 -5.00 5.02
N VAL A 118 -17.87 -5.79 3.93
CA VAL A 118 -17.93 -7.24 4.01
C VAL A 118 -16.53 -7.82 4.24
N GLY A 119 -16.29 -8.38 5.43
CA GLY A 119 -14.96 -8.86 5.86
C GLY A 119 -14.28 -9.84 4.89
N HIS A 120 -15.04 -10.70 4.21
CA HIS A 120 -14.48 -11.63 3.23
C HIS A 120 -14.02 -10.94 1.94
N LEU A 121 -14.78 -9.96 1.44
CA LEU A 121 -14.39 -9.19 0.26
C LEU A 121 -13.19 -8.30 0.59
N ARG A 122 -13.18 -7.73 1.80
CA ARG A 122 -12.02 -7.02 2.35
C ARG A 122 -10.77 -7.89 2.31
N PHE A 123 -10.85 -9.09 2.88
CA PHE A 123 -9.78 -10.09 2.83
C PHE A 123 -9.32 -10.40 1.40
N LEU A 124 -10.27 -10.60 0.46
CA LEU A 124 -9.94 -10.90 -0.93
C LEU A 124 -9.19 -9.75 -1.60
N TYR A 125 -9.63 -8.50 -1.40
CA TYR A 125 -8.95 -7.33 -1.94
C TYR A 125 -7.54 -7.17 -1.36
N GLU A 126 -7.34 -7.46 -0.08
CA GLU A 126 -6.00 -7.46 0.53
C GLU A 126 -5.10 -8.53 -0.07
N TRP A 127 -5.62 -9.74 -0.26
CA TRP A 127 -4.84 -10.79 -0.89
C TRP A 127 -4.46 -10.44 -2.33
N ILE A 128 -5.38 -9.86 -3.10
CA ILE A 128 -5.09 -9.38 -4.46
C ILE A 128 -4.04 -8.26 -4.41
N ALA A 129 -4.08 -7.37 -3.42
CA ALA A 129 -3.07 -6.34 -3.22
C ALA A 129 -1.67 -6.95 -2.91
N ILE A 130 -1.61 -8.03 -2.13
CA ILE A 130 -0.36 -8.77 -1.86
C ILE A 130 0.16 -9.41 -3.15
N GLU A 131 -0.70 -10.11 -3.89
CA GLU A 131 -0.33 -10.77 -5.14
C GLU A 131 0.14 -9.77 -6.20
N ALA A 132 -0.45 -8.57 -6.23
CA ALA A 132 -0.07 -7.53 -7.17
C ALA A 132 1.40 -7.14 -7.08
N ILE A 133 2.03 -7.30 -5.91
CA ILE A 133 3.46 -7.04 -5.66
C ILE A 133 4.28 -8.33 -5.66
N ALA A 134 3.74 -9.40 -5.04
CA ALA A 134 4.51 -10.61 -4.78
C ALA A 134 4.62 -11.54 -5.98
N LYS A 135 3.67 -11.53 -6.92
CA LYS A 135 3.54 -12.57 -7.95
C LYS A 135 4.20 -12.14 -9.27
N LEU A 136 5.31 -12.79 -9.64
CA LEU A 136 5.98 -12.64 -10.95
C LEU A 136 5.42 -13.62 -12.00
N ASN A 137 5.07 -14.83 -11.56
CA ASN A 137 4.48 -15.89 -12.38
C ASN A 137 3.41 -16.66 -11.58
N GLU A 138 2.72 -17.61 -12.22
CA GLU A 138 1.64 -18.36 -11.55
C GLU A 138 2.11 -19.31 -10.45
N GLN A 139 3.36 -19.76 -10.51
CA GLN A 139 3.96 -20.74 -9.63
C GLN A 139 4.66 -20.10 -8.41
N ASP A 140 4.71 -18.77 -8.34
CA ASP A 140 5.39 -18.05 -7.28
C ASP A 140 4.83 -18.36 -5.88
N ASP A 141 5.75 -18.52 -4.94
CA ASP A 141 5.45 -18.76 -3.53
C ASP A 141 5.22 -17.42 -2.80
N VAL A 142 3.99 -16.91 -2.94
CA VAL A 142 3.55 -15.64 -2.31
C VAL A 142 3.68 -15.69 -0.79
N VAL A 143 3.43 -16.84 -0.15
CA VAL A 143 3.52 -17.00 1.31
C VAL A 143 4.95 -16.80 1.76
N ARG A 144 5.92 -17.40 1.06
CA ARG A 144 7.34 -17.21 1.37
C ARG A 144 7.78 -15.75 1.27
N LYS A 145 7.34 -15.06 0.21
CA LYS A 145 7.58 -13.62 0.00
C LYS A 145 6.92 -12.76 1.07
N ALA A 146 5.69 -13.09 1.47
CA ALA A 146 4.99 -12.43 2.55
C ALA A 146 5.72 -12.61 3.89
N CYS A 147 6.13 -13.84 4.24
CA CYS A 147 6.89 -14.09 5.47
C CYS A 147 8.22 -13.33 5.50
N LEU A 148 8.91 -13.22 4.35
CA LEU A 148 10.16 -12.46 4.24
C LEU A 148 9.99 -11.00 4.71
N VAL A 149 9.01 -10.29 4.16
CA VAL A 149 8.84 -8.85 4.41
C VAL A 149 8.36 -8.51 5.83
N ILE A 150 7.78 -9.47 6.54
CA ILE A 150 7.43 -9.33 7.97
C ILE A 150 8.51 -9.91 8.90
N GLY A 151 9.71 -10.16 8.38
CA GLY A 151 10.87 -10.56 9.18
C GLY A 151 10.89 -12.03 9.59
N PHE A 152 10.23 -12.91 8.82
CA PHE A 152 10.20 -14.36 9.03
C PHE A 152 10.71 -15.11 7.78
N PRO A 153 11.97 -14.90 7.32
CA PRO A 153 12.48 -15.51 6.10
C PRO A 153 12.37 -17.05 6.14
N LEU A 154 12.03 -17.66 5.00
CA LEU A 154 11.91 -19.11 4.85
C LEU A 154 12.84 -19.63 3.74
N LYS A 155 13.40 -20.83 3.95
CA LYS A 155 14.21 -21.58 2.97
C LYS A 155 15.29 -20.70 2.34
N ALA A 156 15.27 -20.56 1.01
CA ALA A 156 16.26 -19.84 0.22
C ALA A 156 16.49 -18.38 0.68
N TYR A 157 15.45 -17.67 1.15
CA TYR A 157 15.64 -16.31 1.66
C TYR A 157 16.41 -16.27 2.97
N THR A 158 16.37 -17.34 3.77
CA THR A 158 17.21 -17.45 4.98
C THR A 158 18.70 -17.50 4.63
N LEU A 159 19.05 -18.07 3.47
CA LEU A 159 20.44 -18.16 3.01
C LEU A 159 20.94 -16.84 2.42
N GLN A 160 20.03 -16.02 1.92
CA GLN A 160 20.33 -14.68 1.37
C GLN A 160 20.29 -13.59 2.44
N PHE A 161 19.83 -13.92 3.65
CA PHE A 161 19.78 -13.01 4.78
C PHE A 161 21.18 -12.85 5.40
N ASP A 162 21.49 -11.63 5.84
CA ASP A 162 22.70 -11.36 6.61
C ASP A 162 22.72 -12.25 7.87
N PRO A 163 23.80 -13.04 8.11
CA PRO A 163 23.93 -13.87 9.31
C PRO A 163 23.70 -13.12 10.62
N GLN A 164 24.08 -11.83 10.69
CA GLN A 164 23.83 -11.01 11.87
C GLN A 164 22.34 -10.77 12.10
N ALA A 165 21.60 -10.43 11.03
CA ALA A 165 20.15 -10.26 11.07
C ALA A 165 19.44 -11.57 11.46
N VAL A 166 19.90 -12.73 10.93
CA VAL A 166 19.34 -14.05 11.31
C VAL A 166 19.56 -14.34 12.79
N SER A 167 20.78 -14.13 13.29
CA SER A 167 21.09 -14.34 14.71
C SER A 167 20.25 -13.43 15.61
N MET A 168 20.12 -12.16 15.22
CA MET A 168 19.29 -11.17 15.91
C MET A 168 17.82 -11.59 15.96
N LEU A 169 17.23 -12.03 14.84
CA LEU A 169 15.84 -12.50 14.79
C LEU A 169 15.64 -13.78 15.61
N ASN A 170 16.57 -14.73 15.53
CA ASN A 170 16.52 -15.96 16.32
C ASN A 170 16.69 -15.71 17.83
N SER A 171 17.20 -14.54 18.24
CA SER A 171 17.25 -14.14 19.65
C SER A 171 15.89 -13.73 20.22
N ILE A 172 14.87 -13.55 19.39
CA ILE A 172 13.51 -13.22 19.83
C ILE A 172 12.86 -14.46 20.46
N GLU A 173 12.21 -14.27 21.60
CA GLU A 173 11.55 -15.34 22.34
C GLU A 173 10.44 -16.00 21.49
N ASN A 174 10.46 -17.33 21.40
CA ASN A 174 9.51 -18.12 20.62
C ASN A 174 9.45 -17.75 19.13
N TYR A 175 10.53 -17.17 18.58
CA TYR A 175 10.58 -16.72 17.18
C TYR A 175 10.22 -17.82 16.17
N SER A 176 10.70 -19.05 16.38
CA SER A 176 10.37 -20.19 15.51
C SER A 176 8.87 -20.51 15.53
N THR A 177 8.24 -20.47 16.70
CA THR A 177 6.80 -20.67 16.88
C THR A 177 6.00 -19.59 16.16
N TRP A 178 6.41 -18.32 16.31
CA TRP A 178 5.77 -17.21 15.59
C TRP A 178 5.93 -17.34 14.08
N ARG A 179 7.13 -17.67 13.59
CA ARG A 179 7.37 -17.93 12.18
C ARG A 179 6.43 -19.01 11.63
N ASP A 180 6.29 -20.12 12.35
CA ASP A 180 5.39 -21.21 11.94
C ASP A 180 3.91 -20.79 12.01
N TYR A 181 3.52 -19.98 12.99
CA TYR A 181 2.18 -19.40 13.10
C TYR A 181 1.85 -18.51 11.89
N PHE A 182 2.71 -17.54 11.54
CA PHE A 182 2.48 -16.65 10.39
C PHE A 182 2.46 -17.43 9.08
N ARG A 183 3.42 -18.34 8.87
CA ARG A 183 3.45 -19.20 7.69
C ARG A 183 2.14 -19.99 7.55
N THR A 184 1.69 -20.63 8.62
CA THR A 184 0.50 -21.49 8.59
C THR A 184 -0.75 -20.69 8.27
N ASN A 185 -0.93 -19.52 8.88
CA ASN A 185 -2.09 -18.67 8.61
C ASN A 185 -2.06 -18.07 7.20
N LEU A 186 -0.89 -17.72 6.67
CA LEU A 186 -0.74 -17.26 5.28
C LEU A 186 -1.03 -18.37 4.26
N GLU A 187 -0.63 -19.62 4.53
CA GLU A 187 -1.01 -20.76 3.67
C GLU A 187 -2.52 -21.02 3.70
N LYS A 188 -3.14 -20.93 4.88
CA LYS A 188 -4.61 -21.02 4.99
C LYS A 188 -5.29 -19.91 4.21
N ALA A 189 -4.85 -18.66 4.36
CA ALA A 189 -5.35 -17.52 3.59
C ALA A 189 -5.23 -17.76 2.07
N ARG A 190 -4.07 -18.24 1.60
CA ARG A 190 -3.86 -18.60 0.19
C ARG A 190 -4.86 -19.65 -0.29
N ALA A 191 -5.04 -20.71 0.48
CA ALA A 191 -5.97 -21.79 0.16
C ALA A 191 -7.42 -21.26 0.08
N ARG A 192 -7.85 -20.45 1.06
CA ARG A 192 -9.16 -19.81 1.04
C ARG A 192 -9.37 -18.91 -0.17
N ARG A 193 -8.38 -18.11 -0.54
CA ARG A 193 -8.47 -17.30 -1.76
C ARG A 193 -8.63 -18.18 -3.00
N HIS A 194 -7.90 -19.28 -3.10
CA HIS A 194 -8.01 -20.21 -4.22
C HIS A 194 -9.42 -20.82 -4.28
N GLU A 195 -9.96 -21.27 -3.15
CA GLU A 195 -11.34 -21.78 -3.03
C GLU A 195 -12.37 -20.73 -3.49
N ILE A 196 -12.26 -19.48 -3.02
CA ILE A 196 -13.19 -18.39 -3.39
C ILE A 196 -13.16 -18.12 -4.90
N VAL A 197 -11.98 -18.09 -5.51
CA VAL A 197 -11.83 -17.81 -6.96
C VAL A 197 -12.44 -18.91 -7.81
N HIS A 198 -12.36 -20.17 -7.40
CA HIS A 198 -12.83 -21.31 -8.20
C HIS A 198 -14.27 -21.74 -7.91
N ASN A 199 -14.72 -21.65 -6.66
CA ASN A 199 -16.03 -22.14 -6.23
C ASN A 199 -17.07 -21.02 -6.05
N GLY A 200 -16.66 -19.77 -6.24
CA GLY A 200 -17.47 -18.61 -5.90
C GLY A 200 -17.57 -18.42 -4.38
N PHE A 201 -18.26 -17.36 -3.98
CA PHE A 201 -18.35 -16.96 -2.59
C PHE A 201 -19.61 -17.49 -1.91
N ARG A 202 -19.48 -18.07 -0.70
CA ARG A 202 -20.59 -18.24 0.25
C ARG A 202 -20.22 -17.55 1.55
N SER A 203 -21.09 -16.65 2.02
CA SER A 203 -20.86 -15.74 3.16
C SER A 203 -20.69 -16.40 4.53
N LEU A 204 -20.64 -17.73 4.60
CA LEU A 204 -20.53 -18.52 5.84
C LEU A 204 -19.28 -19.41 5.87
N ASP A 205 -18.43 -19.38 4.84
CA ASP A 205 -17.37 -20.39 4.66
C ASP A 205 -16.11 -20.15 5.51
N ILE A 206 -15.93 -18.94 6.06
CA ILE A 206 -14.76 -18.59 6.88
C ILE A 206 -15.24 -17.93 8.18
N PRO A 207 -14.89 -18.49 9.36
CA PRO A 207 -15.20 -17.87 10.65
C PRO A 207 -14.64 -16.45 10.76
N GLU A 208 -15.38 -15.56 11.41
CA GLU A 208 -14.97 -14.15 11.57
C GLU A 208 -13.63 -14.01 12.32
N GLU A 209 -13.35 -14.90 13.27
CA GLU A 209 -12.07 -14.97 13.97
C GLU A 209 -10.89 -15.24 13.02
N GLU A 210 -11.06 -16.17 12.07
CA GLU A 210 -10.05 -16.46 11.07
C GLU A 210 -9.85 -15.26 10.13
N LEU A 211 -10.93 -14.61 9.69
CA LEU A 211 -10.86 -13.41 8.86
C LEU A 211 -10.10 -12.28 9.56
N ARG A 212 -10.35 -12.07 10.86
CA ARG A 212 -9.61 -11.08 11.66
C ARG A 212 -8.12 -11.38 11.67
N VAL A 213 -7.74 -12.64 11.86
CA VAL A 213 -6.32 -13.05 11.80
C VAL A 213 -5.74 -12.76 10.42
N TYR A 214 -6.44 -13.12 9.34
CA TYR A 214 -5.96 -12.87 7.97
C TYR A 214 -5.82 -11.37 7.67
N HIS A 215 -6.77 -10.54 8.12
CA HIS A 215 -6.72 -9.09 7.96
C HIS A 215 -5.52 -8.49 8.70
N ASN A 216 -5.31 -8.89 9.95
CA ASN A 216 -4.19 -8.40 10.76
C ASN A 216 -2.84 -8.78 10.13
N ILE A 217 -2.66 -10.04 9.74
CA ILE A 217 -1.44 -10.48 9.05
C ILE A 217 -1.28 -9.74 7.72
N GLY A 218 -2.36 -9.66 6.93
CA GLY A 218 -2.39 -9.01 5.63
C GLY A 218 -1.99 -7.54 5.70
N SER A 219 -2.46 -6.80 6.71
CA SER A 219 -2.11 -5.40 6.92
C SER A 219 -0.62 -5.18 7.15
N PHE A 220 0.03 -6.02 7.97
CA PHE A 220 1.47 -5.96 8.20
C PHE A 220 2.24 -6.32 6.93
N VAL A 221 1.85 -7.40 6.25
CA VAL A 221 2.46 -7.83 4.99
C VAL A 221 2.36 -6.71 3.95
N LEU A 222 1.18 -6.14 3.73
CA LEU A 222 0.94 -5.09 2.75
C LEU A 222 1.73 -3.82 3.07
N SER A 223 1.74 -3.39 4.33
CA SER A 223 2.49 -2.21 4.74
C SER A 223 3.99 -2.39 4.47
N ARG A 224 4.57 -3.52 4.88
CA ARG A 224 6.01 -3.77 4.71
C ARG A 224 6.37 -3.97 3.26
N MET A 225 5.61 -4.79 2.55
CA MET A 225 5.84 -5.07 1.14
C MET A 225 5.75 -3.79 0.30
N SER A 226 4.76 -2.93 0.57
CA SER A 226 4.65 -1.63 -0.10
C SER A 226 5.80 -0.70 0.26
N GLY A 227 6.24 -0.68 1.52
CA GLY A 227 7.40 0.09 1.97
C GLY A 227 8.68 -0.31 1.25
N TYR A 228 9.00 -1.61 1.20
CA TYR A 228 10.20 -2.10 0.51
C TYR A 228 10.12 -1.94 -1.01
N LEU A 229 8.95 -2.14 -1.61
CA LEU A 229 8.73 -1.87 -3.03
C LEU A 229 8.96 -0.39 -3.36
N GLN A 230 8.45 0.52 -2.53
CA GLN A 230 8.69 1.95 -2.66
C GLN A 230 10.17 2.29 -2.57
N LEU A 231 10.91 1.72 -1.60
CA LEU A 231 12.35 1.91 -1.51
C LEU A 231 13.06 1.45 -2.79
N GLY A 232 12.74 0.26 -3.30
CA GLY A 232 13.31 -0.23 -4.56
C GLY A 232 13.04 0.70 -5.75
N ILE A 233 11.82 1.25 -5.87
CA ILE A 233 11.48 2.22 -6.92
C ILE A 233 12.28 3.52 -6.77
N LEU A 234 12.48 4.00 -5.55
CA LEU A 234 13.27 5.21 -5.27
C LEU A 234 14.76 5.02 -5.58
N GLU A 235 15.29 3.81 -5.38
CA GLU A 235 16.64 3.41 -5.80
C GLU A 235 16.75 3.19 -7.33
N GLY A 236 15.67 3.43 -8.08
CA GLY A 236 15.65 3.41 -9.54
C GLY A 236 15.33 2.05 -10.16
N LEU A 237 14.97 1.04 -9.37
CA LEU A 237 14.57 -0.27 -9.89
C LEU A 237 13.24 -0.17 -10.66
N THR A 238 13.15 -0.92 -11.76
CA THR A 238 12.02 -0.80 -12.71
C THR A 238 11.20 -2.08 -12.86
N SER A 239 11.78 -3.25 -12.52
CA SER A 239 11.09 -4.54 -12.59
C SER A 239 10.80 -5.08 -11.18
N LEU A 240 9.73 -5.86 -11.05
CA LEU A 240 9.47 -6.56 -9.80
C LEU A 240 10.52 -7.65 -9.52
N ALA A 241 11.10 -8.23 -10.56
CA ALA A 241 12.12 -9.27 -10.42
C ALA A 241 13.38 -8.74 -9.72
N ASP A 242 13.90 -7.59 -10.17
CA ASP A 242 15.09 -6.97 -9.57
C ASP A 242 14.84 -6.60 -8.10
N ILE A 243 13.64 -6.08 -7.82
CA ILE A 243 13.24 -5.71 -6.45
C ILE A 243 13.15 -6.95 -5.56
N TRP A 244 12.62 -8.07 -6.07
CA TRP A 244 12.55 -9.33 -5.31
C TRP A 244 13.91 -10.01 -5.12
N GLU A 245 14.86 -9.80 -6.04
CA GLU A 245 16.25 -10.24 -5.88
C GLU A 245 16.95 -9.45 -4.76
N MET A 246 16.68 -8.14 -4.67
CA MET A 246 17.22 -7.26 -3.62
C MET A 246 16.43 -7.30 -2.30
N MET A 247 15.23 -7.88 -2.28
CA MET A 247 14.33 -7.82 -1.11
C MET A 247 14.98 -8.30 0.20
N PRO A 248 15.75 -9.40 0.24
CA PRO A 248 16.42 -9.82 1.48
C PRO A 248 17.34 -8.74 2.04
N LEU A 249 18.09 -8.05 1.17
CA LEU A 249 18.98 -6.96 1.56
C LEU A 249 18.18 -5.77 2.10
N LEU A 250 17.14 -5.34 1.39
CA LEU A 250 16.27 -4.23 1.81
C LEU A 250 15.63 -4.49 3.19
N VAL A 251 15.25 -5.75 3.47
CA VAL A 251 14.70 -6.12 4.78
C VAL A 251 15.79 -6.06 5.86
N CYS A 252 17.01 -6.54 5.58
CA CYS A 252 18.13 -6.48 6.52
C CYS A 252 18.61 -5.05 6.81
N GLU A 253 18.51 -4.13 5.85
CA GLU A 253 18.88 -2.71 6.04
C GLU A 253 17.94 -1.96 6.99
N ASN A 254 16.78 -2.54 7.33
CA ASN A 254 15.91 -1.99 8.35
C ASN A 254 16.60 -2.06 9.74
N LYS A 255 17.19 -0.93 10.16
CA LYS A 255 17.86 -0.78 11.46
C LYS A 255 17.00 -1.12 12.66
N ASN A 256 15.68 -1.06 12.51
CA ASN A 256 14.70 -1.38 13.55
C ASN A 256 14.07 -2.77 13.39
N LEU A 257 14.61 -3.65 12.52
CA LEU A 257 14.02 -4.95 12.18
C LEU A 257 13.66 -5.79 13.42
N LYS A 258 14.53 -5.88 14.43
CA LYS A 258 14.20 -6.63 15.65
C LYS A 258 12.99 -6.06 16.40
N ASN A 259 12.99 -4.75 16.63
CA ASN A 259 11.90 -4.09 17.35
C ASN A 259 10.60 -4.07 16.53
N ASP A 260 10.72 -4.06 15.21
CA ASP A 260 9.60 -4.22 14.31
C ASP A 260 8.95 -5.61 14.43
N VAL A 261 9.76 -6.66 14.36
CA VAL A 261 9.26 -8.03 14.47
C VAL A 261 8.74 -8.33 15.87
N ASP A 262 9.52 -8.06 16.92
CA ASP A 262 9.16 -8.38 18.29
C ASP A 262 8.18 -7.37 18.90
N GLY A 263 8.58 -6.11 18.92
CA GLY A 263 7.87 -5.02 19.61
C GLY A 263 6.66 -4.47 18.85
N THR A 264 6.51 -4.77 17.56
CA THR A 264 5.33 -4.35 16.78
C THR A 264 4.51 -5.55 16.36
N ILE A 265 5.04 -6.41 15.49
CA ILE A 265 4.28 -7.51 14.88
C ILE A 265 3.89 -8.53 15.96
N ILE A 266 4.86 -9.21 16.58
CA ILE A 266 4.60 -10.24 17.59
C ILE A 266 3.83 -9.67 18.77
N TYR A 267 4.19 -8.49 19.27
CA TYR A 267 3.49 -7.83 20.37
C TYR A 267 2.00 -7.62 20.07
N THR A 268 1.65 -7.18 18.84
CA THR A 268 0.25 -6.97 18.44
C THR A 268 -0.56 -8.27 18.52
N PHE A 269 0.02 -9.41 18.10
CA PHE A 269 -0.65 -10.71 18.20
C PHE A 269 -0.65 -11.27 19.63
N LYS A 270 0.36 -10.97 20.46
CA LYS A 270 0.41 -11.36 21.88
C LYS A 270 -0.66 -10.66 22.72
N GLN A 271 -0.85 -9.35 22.50
CA GLN A 271 -1.80 -8.56 23.28
C GLN A 271 -3.27 -8.85 22.96
N GLY A 272 -3.54 -9.60 21.89
CA GLY A 272 -4.91 -9.80 21.43
C GLY A 272 -5.63 -8.47 21.23
N MET A 273 -4.94 -7.41 20.78
CA MET A 273 -5.61 -6.13 20.49
C MET A 273 -6.47 -6.30 19.24
N PHE A 274 -7.68 -6.77 19.50
CA PHE A 274 -8.86 -6.71 18.66
C PHE A 274 -9.21 -5.23 18.45
N PHE A 275 -9.12 -4.76 17.21
CA PHE A 275 -9.87 -3.58 16.75
C PHE A 275 -11.06 -4.07 15.93
#